data_AF-A0A8J2VGK0-F1
#
_entry.id   AF-A0A8J2VGK0-F1
#
_cell.length_a   1.000
_cell.length_b   1.000
_cell.length_c   1.000
_cell.angle_alpha   90.00
_cell.angle_beta   90.00
_cell.angle_gamma   90.00
#
_symmetry.space_group_name_H-M   'P 1'
#
loop_
_entity.id
_entity.type
_entity.pdbx_description
1 polymer ?
#
loop_
_entity_poly.entity_id
_entity_poly.type
_entity_poly.pdbx_seq_one_letter_code
_entity_poly.pdbx_strand_id
1 'polypeptide(L)'
;MYVIRWSVILVLSSLALMWLSVVIGWYQPSSWQYSIRVLGGVYFFLAIAASGVITHQSYPKDWAFIFLSVTITLFGISLFFH
;
A
#
# COMPACT_ATOMS: atom_id res chain seq x y z
N MET A 1 11.96 -13.12 -6.97
CA MET A 1 12.11 -12.44 -5.66
C MET A 1 11.92 -10.92 -5.72
N TYR A 2 12.01 -10.28 -6.89
CA TYR A 2 11.84 -8.83 -7.05
C TYR A 2 10.48 -8.31 -6.55
N VAL A 3 9.38 -8.92 -6.99
CA VAL A 3 8.00 -8.56 -6.60
C VAL A 3 7.81 -8.59 -5.08
N ILE A 4 8.16 -9.71 -4.43
CA ILE A 4 8.02 -9.88 -2.97
C ILE A 4 8.84 -8.83 -2.23
N ARG A 5 10.10 -8.58 -2.65
CA ARG A 5 10.96 -7.59 -2.02
C ARG A 5 10.35 -6.20 -2.07
N TRP A 6 9.83 -5.78 -3.22
CA TRP A 6 9.21 -4.47 -3.37
C TRP A 6 7.87 -4.35 -2.64
N SER A 7 7.04 -5.39 -2.65
CA SER A 7 5.81 -5.40 -1.86
C SER A 7 6.10 -5.23 -0.36
N VAL A 8 7.09 -5.95 0.18
CA VAL A 8 7.47 -5.83 1.59
C VAL A 8 8.02 -4.45 1.91
N ILE A 9 8.89 -3.91 1.06
CA ILE A 9 9.43 -2.55 1.23
C ILE A 9 8.30 -1.51 1.25
N LEU A 10 7.34 -1.62 0.34
CA LEU A 10 6.21 -0.69 0.28
C LEU A 10 5.35 -0.78 1.53
N VAL A 11 4.96 -1.98 1.96
CA VAL A 11 4.19 -2.17 3.21
C VAL A 11 4.92 -1.58 4.41
N LEU A 12 6.21 -1.89 4.58
CA LEU A 12 7.01 -1.36 5.70
C LEU A 12 7.14 0.17 5.64
N SER A 13 7.34 0.73 4.44
CA SER A 13 7.44 2.18 4.26
C SER A 13 6.13 2.88 4.60
N SER A 14 4.97 2.33 4.18
CA SER A 14 3.66 2.89 4.50
C SER A 14 3.40 2.87 6.01
N LEU A 15 3.72 1.77 6.68
CA LEU A 15 3.57 1.64 8.14
C LEU A 15 4.52 2.59 8.88
N ALA A 16 5.78 2.70 8.43
CA ALA A 16 6.75 3.62 9.01
C ALA A 16 6.32 5.09 8.84
N LEU A 17 5.78 5.47 7.68
CA LEU A 17 5.25 6.81 7.43
C LEU A 17 4.03 7.12 8.30
N MET A 18 3.13 6.14 8.49
CA MET A 18 2.02 6.28 9.44
C MET A 18 2.51 6.43 10.88
N TRP A 19 3.52 5.66 11.29
CA TRP A 19 4.07 5.81 12.63
C TRP A 19 4.75 7.16 12.83
N LEU A 20 5.46 7.63 11.81
CA LEU A 20 6.09 8.94 11.81
C LEU A 20 5.06 10.07 11.88
N SER A 21 3.93 9.98 11.17
CA SER A 21 2.86 10.98 11.27
C SER A 21 2.20 11.03 12.65
N VAL A 22 2.14 9.89 13.34
CA VAL A 22 1.70 9.81 14.75
C VAL A 22 2.72 10.50 15.67
N VAL A 23 4.02 10.25 15.52
CA VAL A 23 5.07 10.85 16.35
C VAL A 23 5.12 12.38 16.22
N ILE A 24 4.87 12.90 15.02
CA ILE A 24 4.81 14.35 14.76
C ILE A 24 3.48 14.96 15.27
N GLY A 25 2.53 14.15 15.70
CA GLY A 25 1.22 14.61 16.19
C GLY A 25 0.28 15.05 15.08
N TRP A 26 0.58 14.71 13.82
CA TRP A 26 -0.29 14.98 12.66
C TRP A 26 -1.44 14.00 12.55
N TYR A 27 -1.41 12.92 13.34
CA TYR A 27 -2.41 11.86 13.26
C TYR A 27 -2.71 11.23 14.63
N GLN A 28 -3.99 11.04 14.95
CA GLN A 28 -4.41 10.36 16.18
C GLN A 28 -4.25 8.83 16.03
N PRO A 29 -3.64 8.12 17.00
CA PRO A 29 -3.44 6.67 16.92
C PRO A 29 -4.75 5.87 16.89
N SER A 30 -5.87 6.42 17.40
CA SER A 30 -7.15 5.70 17.52
C SER A 30 -7.79 5.36 16.17
N SER A 31 -7.43 6.05 15.08
CA SER A 31 -7.99 5.85 13.75
C SER A 31 -7.07 5.09 12.79
N TRP A 32 -5.99 4.49 13.30
CA TRP A 32 -4.95 3.82 12.51
C TRP A 32 -5.51 2.74 11.55
N GLN A 33 -6.52 1.97 11.96
CA GLN A 33 -7.20 0.97 11.10
C GLN A 33 -7.82 1.63 9.87
N TYR A 34 -8.49 2.76 10.04
CA TYR A 34 -9.10 3.52 8.94
C TYR A 34 -8.03 4.05 7.99
N SER A 35 -6.93 4.61 8.51
CA SER A 35 -5.83 5.08 7.65
C SER A 35 -5.17 3.97 6.85
N ILE A 36 -4.98 2.78 7.44
CA ILE A 36 -4.45 1.63 6.70
C ILE A 36 -5.40 1.23 5.55
N ARG A 37 -6.72 1.26 5.76
CA ARG A 37 -7.71 0.98 4.71
C ARG A 37 -7.67 2.04 3.60
N VAL A 38 -7.55 3.32 3.97
CA VAL A 38 -7.43 4.42 3.01
C VAL A 38 -6.15 4.25 2.17
N LEU A 39 -5.01 3.97 2.80
CA LEU A 39 -3.75 3.69 2.09
C LEU A 39 -3.86 2.47 1.19
N GLY A 40 -4.47 1.39 1.67
CA GLY A 40 -4.78 0.21 0.85
C GLY A 40 -5.60 0.57 -0.39
N GLY A 41 -6.63 1.42 -0.24
CA GLY A 41 -7.42 1.95 -1.35
C GLY A 41 -6.59 2.77 -2.34
N VAL A 42 -5.67 3.61 -1.87
CA VAL A 42 -4.74 4.37 -2.73
C VAL A 42 -3.87 3.41 -3.56
N TYR A 43 -3.29 2.38 -2.94
CA TYR A 43 -2.52 1.36 -3.67
C TYR A 43 -3.37 0.57 -4.67
N PHE A 44 -4.64 0.33 -4.37
CA PHE A 44 -5.57 -0.30 -5.30
C PHE A 44 -5.81 0.57 -6.54
N PHE A 45 -6.05 1.87 -6.36
CA PHE A 45 -6.18 2.80 -7.50
C PHE A 45 -4.88 2.91 -8.29
N LEU A 46 -3.72 2.92 -7.63
CA LEU A 46 -2.42 2.86 -8.30
C LEU A 46 -2.23 1.55 -9.08
N ALA A 47 -2.74 0.42 -8.58
CA ALA A 47 -2.72 -0.85 -9.29
C ALA A 47 -3.56 -0.79 -10.56
N ILE A 48 -4.75 -0.18 -10.52
CA ILE A 48 -5.61 0.04 -11.69
C ILE A 48 -4.96 0.99 -12.68
N ALA A 49 -4.43 2.12 -12.21
CA ALA A 49 -3.73 3.08 -13.05
C ALA A 49 -2.52 2.43 -13.72
N ALA A 50 -1.70 1.70 -12.97
CA ALA A 50 -0.60 0.91 -13.51
C ALA A 50 -1.10 -0.11 -14.54
N SER A 51 -2.18 -0.86 -14.24
CA SER A 51 -2.74 -1.85 -15.17
C SER A 51 -3.32 -1.24 -16.45
N GLY A 52 -3.93 -0.06 -16.39
CA GLY A 52 -4.56 0.62 -17.53
C GLY A 52 -3.56 1.37 -18.42
N VAL A 53 -2.55 1.99 -17.81
CA VAL A 53 -1.47 2.69 -18.52
C VAL A 53 -0.59 1.72 -19.31
N ILE A 54 -0.55 0.42 -18.95
CA ILE A 54 0.22 -0.65 -19.62
C ILE A 54 -0.32 -1.05 -21.01
N THR A 55 -1.35 -0.40 -21.55
CA THR A 55 -1.75 -0.62 -22.96
C THR A 55 -0.76 0.02 -23.95
N HIS A 56 0.07 0.96 -23.50
CA HIS A 56 1.11 1.60 -24.30
C HIS A 56 2.46 1.56 -23.55
N GLN A 57 3.41 0.80 -24.10
CA GLN A 57 4.85 0.75 -23.75
C GLN A 57 5.27 0.12 -22.41
N SER A 58 6.06 -0.95 -22.55
CA SER A 58 7.38 -1.22 -21.94
C SER A 58 7.64 -1.05 -20.44
N TYR A 59 6.66 -0.66 -19.61
CA TYR A 59 6.81 -0.69 -18.15
C TYR A 59 6.50 -2.09 -17.61
N PRO A 60 7.26 -2.57 -16.61
CA PRO A 60 7.13 -3.96 -16.19
C PRO A 60 5.74 -4.20 -15.59
N LYS A 61 5.03 -5.14 -16.20
CA LYS A 61 3.72 -5.70 -15.82
C LYS A 61 3.58 -5.99 -14.32
N ASP A 62 4.73 -6.18 -13.67
CA ASP A 62 4.90 -6.57 -12.28
C ASP A 62 4.46 -5.49 -11.28
N TRP A 63 4.49 -4.19 -11.62
CA TRP A 63 4.14 -3.12 -10.68
C TRP A 63 2.67 -3.11 -10.28
N ALA A 64 1.76 -3.37 -11.23
CA ALA A 64 0.34 -3.50 -10.92
C ALA A 64 0.10 -4.64 -9.92
N PHE A 65 0.80 -5.78 -10.10
CA PHE A 65 0.73 -6.92 -9.19
C PHE A 65 1.36 -6.62 -7.82
N ILE A 66 2.46 -5.86 -7.77
CA ILE A 66 3.07 -5.38 -6.51
C ILE A 66 2.07 -4.52 -5.73
N PHE A 67 1.45 -3.53 -6.37
CA PHE A 67 0.48 -2.65 -5.70
C PHE A 67 -0.77 -3.40 -5.22
N LEU A 68 -1.24 -4.37 -6.00
CA LEU A 68 -2.36 -5.23 -5.62
C LEU A 68 -1.99 -6.13 -4.43
N SER A 69 -0.79 -6.71 -4.42
CA SER A 69 -0.26 -7.44 -3.27
C SER A 69 -0.18 -6.58 -2.01
N VAL A 70 0.36 -5.35 -2.11
CA VAL A 70 0.45 -4.40 -0.99
C VAL A 70 -0.94 -4.04 -0.47
N THR A 71 -1.91 -3.83 -1.37
CA THR A 71 -3.31 -3.56 -1.02
C THR A 71 -3.88 -4.68 -0.16
N ILE A 72 -3.77 -5.93 -0.62
CA ILE A 72 -4.29 -7.09 0.11
C ILE A 72 -3.62 -7.21 1.48
N THR A 73 -2.30 -7.01 1.56
CA THR A 73 -1.57 -7.08 2.83
C THR A 73 -2.01 -5.99 3.80
N LEU A 74 -2.13 -4.73 3.37
CA LEU A 74 -2.58 -3.63 4.22
C LEU A 74 -4.01 -3.84 4.71
N PHE A 75 -4.93 -4.25 3.83
CA PHE A 75 -6.29 -4.61 4.24
C PHE A 75 -6.31 -5.79 5.23
N GLY A 76 -5.51 -6.84 4.98
CA GLY A 76 -5.37 -7.97 5.88
C GLY A 76 -4.86 -7.56 7.26
N ILE A 77 -3.83 -6.71 7.32
CA ILE A 77 -3.34 -6.12 8.58
C ILE A 77 -4.47 -5.35 9.26
N SER A 78 -5.20 -4.49 8.55
CA SER A 78 -6.30 -3.74 9.14
C SER A 78 -7.41 -4.62 9.74
N LEU A 79 -7.65 -5.81 9.17
CA LEU A 79 -8.67 -6.75 9.66
C LEU A 79 -8.18 -7.59 10.83
N PHE A 80 -6.88 -7.94 10.86
CA PHE A 80 -6.30 -8.77 11.93
C PHE A 80 -6.36 -8.10 13.31
N PHE A 81 -6.33 -6.76 13.34
CA PHE A 81 -6.36 -5.98 14.58
C PHE A 81 -7.73 -5.30 14.81
N HIS A 82 -8.81 -5.81 14.21
CA HIS A 82 -10.18 -5.40 14.48
C HIS A 82 -10.74 -6.17 15.67
#